data_AF-A0A2H3BP14-F1
#
_entry.id   AF-A0A2H3BP14-F1
#
_cell.length_a   1.000
_cell.length_b   1.000
_cell.length_c   1.000
_cell.angle_alpha   90.00
_cell.angle_beta   90.00
_cell.angle_gamma   90.00
#
_symmetry.space_group_name_H-M   'P 1'
#
loop_
_entity.id
_entity.type
_entity.pdbx_description
1 polymer ?
#
loop_
_entity_poly.entity_id
_entity_poly.type
_entity_poly.pdbx_seq_one_letter_code
_entity_poly.pdbx_strand_id
1 'polypeptide(L)'
;MGTAPPFIIGGGVNPRHQPRQPSERKKWTLPPAPGPTLRQRIERKEREAGLRCHDMSCGVGPSDEDPFVAVSEKQVHIQHRDTQTGQGGIVCEHAFHPSCLVSAQRVALRGADENVEGEDVEVSCPVCRADGLISKEGWQEGVRALA
;
A
#
# COMPACT_ATOMS: atom_id res chain seq x y z
N MET A 1 -4.70 -74.10 56.13
CA MET A 1 -6.07 -73.75 55.69
C MET A 1 -6.47 -72.51 56.45
N GLY A 2 -6.27 -71.33 55.87
CA GLY A 2 -6.59 -70.04 56.50
C GLY A 2 -7.60 -69.30 55.63
N THR A 3 -8.82 -69.15 56.14
CA THR A 3 -9.93 -68.43 55.52
C THR A 3 -9.66 -66.93 55.53
N ALA A 4 -9.70 -66.28 54.37
CA ALA A 4 -9.59 -64.83 54.26
C ALA A 4 -10.84 -64.15 54.88
N PRO A 5 -10.68 -63.01 55.59
CA PRO A 5 -11.81 -62.29 56.18
C PRO A 5 -12.66 -61.58 55.10
N PRO A 6 -13.96 -61.34 55.35
CA PRO A 6 -14.83 -60.68 54.38
C PRO A 6 -14.46 -59.20 54.24
N PHE A 7 -14.25 -58.75 53.00
CA PHE A 7 -14.15 -57.34 52.68
C PHE A 7 -15.51 -56.68 52.89
N ILE A 8 -15.63 -55.82 53.91
CA ILE A 8 -16.76 -54.92 54.08
C ILE A 8 -16.62 -53.79 53.05
N ILE A 9 -17.54 -53.75 52.08
CA ILE A 9 -17.68 -52.61 51.17
C ILE A 9 -18.29 -51.46 51.98
N GLY A 10 -17.43 -50.69 52.64
CA GLY A 10 -17.81 -49.42 53.27
C GLY A 10 -18.22 -48.43 52.18
N GLY A 11 -19.50 -48.05 52.18
CA GLY A 11 -20.03 -46.96 51.36
C GLY A 11 -19.42 -45.61 51.80
N GLY A 12 -18.23 -45.29 51.29
CA GLY A 12 -17.64 -43.98 51.39
C GLY A 12 -18.20 -43.07 50.29
N VAL A 13 -18.95 -42.03 50.69
CA VAL A 13 -19.42 -41.00 49.76
C VAL A 13 -18.19 -40.27 49.21
N ASN A 14 -17.93 -40.39 47.91
CA ASN A 14 -16.86 -39.65 47.25
C ASN A 14 -17.13 -38.14 47.38
N PRO A 15 -16.17 -37.32 47.85
CA PRO A 15 -16.34 -35.87 47.85
C PRO A 15 -16.51 -35.39 46.40
N ARG A 16 -17.74 -34.93 46.13
CA ARG A 16 -18.21 -34.12 45.00
C ARG A 16 -17.16 -33.87 43.91
N HIS A 17 -17.32 -34.55 42.78
CA HIS A 17 -16.93 -33.98 41.48
C HIS A 17 -17.58 -32.61 41.34
N GLN A 18 -16.85 -31.55 41.67
CA GLN A 18 -17.26 -30.20 41.30
C GLN A 18 -17.20 -30.15 39.77
N PRO A 19 -18.32 -29.85 39.07
CA PRO A 19 -18.27 -29.69 37.63
C PRO A 19 -17.28 -28.56 37.33
N ARG A 20 -16.22 -28.91 36.60
CA ARG A 20 -15.23 -27.92 36.13
C ARG A 20 -16.02 -26.92 35.28
N GLN A 21 -16.13 -25.68 35.76
CA GLN A 21 -16.75 -24.59 35.01
C GLN A 21 -16.12 -24.57 33.60
N PRO A 22 -16.93 -24.56 32.52
CA PRO A 22 -16.38 -24.49 31.18
C PRO A 22 -15.50 -23.24 31.08
N SER A 23 -14.20 -23.41 30.83
CA SER A 23 -13.34 -22.25 30.57
C SER A 23 -13.85 -21.56 29.31
N GLU A 24 -14.11 -20.26 29.36
CA GLU A 24 -14.42 -19.49 28.16
C GLU A 24 -13.31 -19.70 27.13
N ARG A 25 -13.68 -20.15 25.94
CA ARG A 25 -12.72 -20.36 24.85
C ARG A 25 -12.16 -18.99 24.50
N LYS A 26 -10.84 -18.79 24.68
CA LYS A 26 -10.16 -17.57 24.25
C LYS A 26 -10.50 -17.32 22.77
N LYS A 27 -11.16 -16.20 22.49
CA LYS A 27 -11.47 -15.77 21.13
C LYS A 27 -10.15 -15.52 20.42
N TRP A 28 -9.84 -16.30 19.39
CA TRP A 28 -8.64 -16.07 18.58
C TRP A 28 -8.74 -14.69 17.93
N THR A 29 -7.80 -13.81 18.25
CA THR A 29 -7.67 -12.49 17.63
C THR A 29 -6.40 -12.47 16.79
N LEU A 30 -6.44 -11.79 15.65
CA LEU A 30 -5.26 -11.55 14.85
C LEU A 30 -4.22 -10.78 15.68
N PRO A 31 -2.92 -11.10 15.58
CA PRO A 31 -1.89 -10.26 16.16
C PRO A 31 -1.99 -8.84 15.57
N PRO A 32 -1.56 -7.80 16.32
CA PRO A 32 -1.49 -6.46 15.77
C PRO A 32 -0.64 -6.47 14.50
N ALA A 33 -1.02 -5.65 13.52
CA ALA A 33 -0.27 -5.56 12.28
C ALA A 33 1.20 -5.23 12.59
N PRO A 34 2.16 -5.91 11.96
CA PRO A 34 3.55 -5.54 12.10
C PRO A 34 3.71 -4.07 11.72
N GLY A 35 4.41 -3.31 12.56
CA GLY A 35 4.67 -1.90 12.28
C GLY A 35 5.48 -1.70 10.99
N PRO A 36 5.63 -0.46 10.52
CA PRO A 36 6.35 -0.19 9.28
C PRO A 36 7.80 -0.65 9.40
N THR A 37 8.22 -1.44 8.41
CA THR A 37 9.59 -1.95 8.30
C THR A 37 10.59 -0.80 8.10
N LEU A 38 11.88 -1.05 8.36
CA LEU A 38 12.93 -0.07 8.11
C LEU A 38 12.91 0.41 6.66
N ARG A 39 12.77 -0.52 5.69
CA ARG A 39 12.65 -0.19 4.27
C ARG A 39 11.46 0.74 4.00
N GLN A 40 10.26 0.43 4.51
CA GLN A 40 9.09 1.30 4.34
C GLN A 40 9.27 2.71 4.92
N ARG A 41 10.08 2.85 6.00
CA ARG A 41 10.40 4.16 6.58
C ARG A 41 11.38 4.93 5.70
N ILE A 42 12.37 4.26 5.11
CA ILE A 42 13.35 4.86 4.20
C ILE A 42 12.65 5.32 2.92
N GLU A 43 11.85 4.46 2.29
CA GLU A 43 11.11 4.78 1.07
C GLU A 43 10.13 5.95 1.26
N ARG A 44 9.54 6.06 2.45
CA ARG A 44 8.72 7.23 2.80
C ARG A 44 9.55 8.51 2.82
N LYS A 45 10.73 8.49 3.44
CA LYS A 45 11.63 9.66 3.48
C LYS A 45 12.17 10.02 2.10
N GLU A 46 12.50 9.03 1.28
CA GLU A 46 12.92 9.25 -0.11
C GLU A 46 11.83 9.97 -0.91
N ARG A 47 10.58 9.57 -0.71
CA ARG A 47 9.43 10.20 -1.35
C ARG A 47 9.19 11.63 -0.88
N GLU A 48 9.27 11.85 0.44
CA GLU A 48 9.19 13.18 1.04
C GLU A 48 10.33 14.10 0.55
N ALA A 49 11.50 13.53 0.23
CA ALA A 49 12.64 14.23 -0.34
C ALA A 49 12.59 14.38 -1.87
N GLY A 50 11.54 13.86 -2.54
CA GLY A 50 11.41 13.88 -4.00
C GLY A 50 12.36 12.94 -4.76
N LEU A 51 13.11 12.08 -4.07
CA LEU A 51 14.04 11.11 -4.67
C LEU A 51 13.31 9.90 -5.26
N ARG A 52 12.06 9.69 -4.85
CA ARG A 52 11.19 8.63 -5.35
C ARG A 52 9.80 9.19 -5.60
N CYS A 53 9.16 8.73 -6.66
CA CYS A 53 7.77 9.11 -6.92
C CYS A 53 6.77 8.19 -6.20
N HIS A 54 5.47 8.43 -6.39
CA HIS A 54 4.39 7.66 -5.75
C HIS A 54 4.00 6.39 -6.50
N ASP A 55 4.58 6.11 -7.66
CA ASP A 55 4.28 4.87 -8.39
C ASP A 55 4.86 3.64 -7.66
N MET A 56 4.04 2.59 -7.55
CA MET A 56 4.40 1.36 -6.85
C MET A 56 5.48 0.56 -7.58
N SER A 57 5.60 0.76 -8.90
CA SER A 57 6.59 0.10 -9.75
C SER A 57 7.80 1.00 -10.03
N CYS A 58 7.91 2.14 -9.34
CA CYS A 58 9.03 3.06 -9.51
C CYS A 58 10.34 2.40 -9.07
N GLY A 59 11.16 2.05 -10.06
CA GLY A 59 12.54 1.61 -9.89
C GLY A 59 13.55 2.76 -9.82
N VAL A 60 13.11 4.00 -10.04
CA VAL A 60 13.93 5.20 -9.89
C VAL A 60 13.92 5.60 -8.41
N GLY A 61 15.01 5.32 -7.72
CA GLY A 61 15.25 5.64 -6.33
C GLY A 61 16.71 5.35 -5.97
N PRO A 62 17.24 5.94 -4.90
CA PRO A 62 18.62 5.70 -4.49
C PRO A 62 18.81 4.21 -4.17
N SER A 63 19.72 3.57 -4.89
CA SER A 63 20.13 2.20 -4.62
C SER A 63 21.32 2.20 -3.67
N ASP A 64 21.43 1.17 -2.82
CA ASP A 64 22.58 0.98 -1.92
C ASP A 64 23.93 0.90 -2.70
N GLU A 65 23.86 0.60 -4.01
CA GLU A 65 25.00 0.48 -4.91
C GLU A 65 25.45 1.81 -5.55
N ASP A 66 24.68 2.90 -5.42
CA ASP A 66 24.99 4.20 -6.05
C ASP A 66 25.54 5.21 -5.02
N PRO A 67 26.86 5.48 -5.01
CA PRO A 67 27.49 6.34 -4.00
C PRO A 67 27.13 7.82 -4.13
N PHE A 68 26.53 8.23 -5.26
CA PHE A 68 26.10 9.61 -5.50
C PHE A 68 24.65 9.63 -5.97
N VAL A 69 23.79 10.27 -5.18
CA VAL A 69 22.38 10.49 -5.55
C VAL A 69 22.34 11.66 -6.53
N ALA A 70 22.19 11.37 -7.83
CA ALA A 70 21.92 12.41 -8.82
C ALA A 70 20.57 13.08 -8.54
N VAL A 71 20.50 14.40 -8.79
CA VAL A 71 19.39 15.29 -8.45
C VAL A 71 18.05 14.70 -8.90
N SER A 72 17.05 14.78 -8.02
CA SER A 72 15.68 14.28 -8.21
C SER A 72 15.14 14.58 -9.61
N GLU A 73 14.65 13.56 -10.29
CA GLU A 73 13.90 13.74 -11.53
C GLU A 73 12.66 14.61 -11.27
N LYS A 74 12.26 15.38 -12.28
CA LYS A 74 11.08 16.25 -12.21
C LYS A 74 9.85 15.40 -11.89
N GLN A 75 9.05 15.85 -10.92
CA GLN A 75 7.80 15.20 -10.54
C GLN A 75 6.60 16.02 -11.01
N VAL A 76 5.52 15.33 -11.39
CA VAL A 76 4.26 15.92 -11.85
C VAL A 76 3.11 15.49 -10.96
N HIS A 77 2.17 16.40 -10.74
CA HIS A 77 0.90 16.15 -10.07
C HIS A 77 -0.24 16.17 -11.09
N ILE A 78 -1.25 15.34 -10.86
CA ILE A 78 -2.48 15.31 -11.67
C ILE A 78 -3.38 16.48 -11.22
N GLN A 79 -3.83 17.29 -12.17
CA GLN A 79 -4.63 18.50 -11.95
C GLN A 79 -6.12 18.23 -12.18
N HIS A 80 -6.97 18.99 -11.50
CA HIS A 80 -8.42 18.91 -11.71
C HIS A 80 -8.82 19.43 -13.09
N ARG A 81 -9.88 18.86 -13.66
CA ARG A 81 -10.46 19.26 -14.94
C ARG A 81 -11.14 20.64 -14.90
N ASP A 82 -11.73 21.01 -13.77
CA ASP A 82 -12.45 22.27 -13.61
C ASP A 82 -11.56 23.36 -12.97
N THR A 83 -11.17 24.34 -13.79
CA THR A 83 -10.54 25.59 -13.37
C THR A 83 -11.57 26.71 -13.12
N GLN A 84 -12.87 26.39 -12.97
CA GLN A 84 -13.96 27.38 -12.87
C GLN A 84 -13.79 28.41 -11.73
N THR A 85 -12.91 28.17 -10.77
CA THR A 85 -12.60 29.07 -9.65
C THR A 85 -11.27 29.83 -9.80
N GLY A 86 -10.56 29.71 -10.92
CA GLY A 86 -9.30 30.44 -11.15
C GLY A 86 -8.11 29.97 -10.28
N GLN A 87 -8.30 28.90 -9.51
CA GLN A 87 -7.24 28.23 -8.76
C GLN A 87 -7.17 26.78 -9.25
N GLY A 88 -6.28 26.51 -10.20
CA GLY A 88 -5.93 25.15 -10.60
C GLY A 88 -5.49 24.36 -9.36
N GLY A 89 -6.18 23.25 -9.10
CA GLY A 89 -5.93 22.40 -7.94
C GLY A 89 -5.40 21.03 -8.35
N ILE A 90 -4.61 20.39 -7.50
CA ILE A 90 -4.20 19.00 -7.67
C ILE A 90 -5.34 18.06 -7.23
N VAL A 91 -5.55 16.98 -7.98
CA VAL A 91 -6.56 15.95 -7.67
C VAL A 91 -6.19 15.16 -6.42
N CYS A 92 -4.89 14.93 -6.21
CA CYS A 92 -4.35 14.24 -5.06
C CYS A 92 -2.90 14.63 -4.80
N GLU A 93 -2.39 14.33 -3.62
CA GLU A 93 -1.00 14.61 -3.22
C GLU A 93 0.03 13.72 -3.93
N HIS A 94 -0.41 12.70 -4.67
CA HIS A 94 0.48 11.78 -5.35
C HIS A 94 1.22 12.48 -6.49
N ALA A 95 2.55 12.49 -6.39
CA ALA A 95 3.48 13.00 -7.39
C ALA A 95 4.18 11.85 -8.12
N PHE A 96 4.29 11.94 -9.44
CA PHE A 96 4.84 10.89 -10.30
C PHE A 96 6.00 11.41 -11.15
N HIS A 97 6.98 10.57 -11.48
CA HIS A 97 7.85 10.89 -12.62
C HIS A 97 7.01 10.82 -13.90
N PRO A 98 7.23 11.71 -14.88
CA PRO A 98 6.50 11.69 -16.14
C PRO A 98 6.50 10.31 -16.82
N SER A 99 7.65 9.63 -16.87
CA SER A 99 7.80 8.29 -17.45
C SER A 99 7.00 7.22 -16.69
N CYS A 100 7.01 7.27 -15.35
CA CYS A 100 6.23 6.36 -14.50
C CYS A 100 4.72 6.55 -14.74
N LEU A 101 4.25 7.80 -14.83
CA LEU A 101 2.85 8.09 -15.08
C LEU A 101 2.38 7.62 -16.47
N VAL A 102 3.18 7.85 -17.51
CA VAL A 102 2.90 7.36 -18.87
C VAL A 102 2.81 5.83 -18.89
N SER A 103 3.76 5.16 -18.24
CA SER A 103 3.77 3.69 -18.15
C SER A 103 2.51 3.17 -17.45
N ALA A 104 2.14 3.78 -16.32
CA ALA A 104 0.94 3.41 -15.57
C ALA A 104 -0.34 3.64 -16.38
N GLN A 105 -0.45 4.79 -17.06
CA GLN A 105 -1.61 5.12 -17.87
C GLN A 105 -1.76 4.17 -19.07
N ARG A 106 -0.67 3.82 -19.78
CA ARG A 106 -0.70 2.83 -20.86
C ARG A 106 -1.21 1.47 -20.39
N VAL A 107 -0.82 1.06 -19.18
CA VAL A 107 -1.32 -0.16 -18.55
C VAL A 107 -2.81 -0.04 -18.21
N ALA A 108 -3.25 1.10 -17.68
CA ALA A 108 -4.65 1.36 -17.36
C ALA A 108 -5.54 1.34 -18.62
N LEU A 109 -5.07 1.92 -19.72
CA LEU A 109 -5.76 1.96 -21.02
C LEU A 109 -5.70 0.63 -21.78
N ARG A 110 -4.94 -0.37 -21.31
CA ARG A 110 -4.73 -1.66 -22.00
C ARG A 110 -4.23 -1.49 -23.44
N GLY A 111 -3.42 -0.47 -23.69
CA GLY A 111 -2.91 -0.14 -25.03
C GLY A 111 -3.89 0.61 -25.94
N ALA A 112 -5.03 1.10 -25.41
CA ALA A 112 -5.79 2.13 -26.10
C ALA A 112 -5.04 3.47 -26.08
N ASP A 113 -5.31 4.33 -27.07
CA ASP A 113 -4.72 5.66 -27.17
C ASP A 113 -5.18 6.58 -26.04
N GLU A 114 -4.29 7.46 -25.58
CA GLU A 114 -4.64 8.50 -24.61
C GLU A 114 -5.66 9.50 -25.18
N ASN A 115 -6.55 9.98 -24.31
CA ASN A 115 -7.47 11.06 -24.65
C ASN A 115 -6.75 12.41 -24.48
N VAL A 116 -6.49 13.08 -25.60
CA VAL A 116 -5.85 14.41 -25.63
C VAL A 116 -6.92 15.48 -25.79
N GLU A 117 -7.15 16.26 -24.74
CA GLU A 117 -8.10 17.37 -24.73
C GLU A 117 -7.34 18.70 -24.87
N GLY A 118 -7.10 19.14 -26.11
CA GLY A 118 -6.41 20.41 -26.39
C GLY A 118 -4.93 20.38 -26.00
N GLU A 119 -4.56 21.16 -24.98
CA GLU A 119 -3.19 21.24 -24.43
C GLU A 119 -2.97 20.32 -23.22
N ASP A 120 -4.00 19.57 -22.80
CA ASP A 120 -3.93 18.66 -21.66
C ASP A 120 -4.23 17.21 -22.07
N VAL A 121 -3.73 16.27 -21.27
CA VAL A 121 -3.93 14.82 -21.45
C VAL A 121 -4.65 14.27 -20.24
N GLU A 122 -5.72 13.51 -20.47
CA GLU A 122 -6.49 12.84 -19.42
C GLU A 122 -5.74 11.61 -18.91
N VAL A 123 -5.51 11.59 -17.60
CA VAL A 123 -4.75 10.55 -16.92
C VAL A 123 -5.42 10.14 -15.61
N SER A 124 -5.19 8.89 -15.22
CA SER A 124 -5.67 8.32 -13.96
C SER A 124 -4.52 8.14 -12.97
N CYS A 125 -4.75 8.49 -11.71
CA CYS A 125 -3.76 8.27 -10.66
C CYS A 125 -3.58 6.77 -10.37
N PRO A 126 -2.38 6.17 -10.50
CA PRO A 126 -2.19 4.75 -10.24
C PRO A 126 -2.39 4.34 -8.77
N VAL A 127 -2.34 5.30 -7.85
CA VAL A 127 -2.46 5.03 -6.40
C VAL A 127 -3.92 5.10 -5.95
N CYS A 128 -4.60 6.23 -6.18
CA CYS A 128 -5.98 6.44 -5.73
C CYS A 128 -7.04 6.31 -6.82
N ARG A 129 -6.64 6.12 -8.09
CA ARG A 129 -7.53 6.01 -9.27
C ARG A 129 -8.42 7.23 -9.50
N ALA A 130 -8.03 8.39 -9.00
CA ALA A 130 -8.69 9.64 -9.33
C ALA A 130 -8.23 10.10 -10.73
N ASP A 131 -9.20 10.49 -11.56
CA ASP A 131 -8.97 10.98 -12.91
C ASP A 131 -8.71 12.49 -12.90
N GLY A 132 -7.88 12.95 -13.82
CA GLY A 132 -7.59 14.37 -14.01
C GLY A 132 -6.75 14.62 -15.25
N LEU A 133 -6.12 15.79 -15.27
CA LEU A 133 -5.38 16.29 -16.41
C LEU A 133 -3.91 16.51 -16.05
N ILE A 134 -3.04 16.33 -17.03
CA ILE A 134 -1.68 16.86 -17.00
C ILE A 134 -1.40 17.62 -18.29
N SER A 135 -0.48 18.58 -18.23
CA SER A 135 -0.09 19.32 -19.42
C SER A 135 0.56 18.38 -20.45
N LYS A 136 0.28 18.64 -21.73
CA LYS A 136 0.81 17.85 -22.84
C LYS A 136 2.32 17.84 -22.87
N GLU A 137 2.99 18.92 -22.46
CA GLU A 137 4.45 18.97 -22.38
C GLU A 137 4.98 17.98 -21.34
N GLY A 138 4.34 17.90 -20.16
CA GLY A 138 4.67 16.94 -19.13
C GLY A 138 4.44 15.50 -19.59
N TRP A 139 3.35 15.24 -20.31
CA TRP A 139 3.09 13.94 -20.94
C TRP A 139 4.18 13.57 -21.95
N GLN A 140 4.51 14.47 -22.87
CA GLN A 140 5.51 14.23 -23.92
C GLN A 140 6.94 14.07 -23.38
N GLU A 141 7.27 14.75 -22.27
CA GLU A 141 8.51 14.49 -21.52
C GLU A 141 8.59 13.03 -21.06
N GLY A 142 7.50 12.52 -20.46
CA GLY A 142 7.41 11.12 -20.04
C GLY A 142 7.48 10.14 -21.20
N VAL A 143 6.80 10.43 -22.31
CA VAL A 143 6.84 9.60 -23.53
C VAL A 143 8.26 9.53 -24.09
N ARG A 144 8.98 10.66 -24.17
CA ARG A 144 10.36 10.72 -24.66
C ARG A 144 11.34 10.00 -23.74
N ALA A 145 11.15 10.06 -22.43
CA ALA A 145 11.99 9.36 -21.47
C ALA A 145 11.84 7.81 -21.52
N LEU A 146 10.78 7.31 -22.16
CA LEU A 146 10.53 5.88 -22.37
C LEU A 146 10.94 5.37 -23.77
N ALA A 147 11.36 6.27 -24.67
CA ALA A 147 11.76 5.95 -26.04
C ALA A 147 13.25 5.62 -26.11
#